data_AF-A0A377M5T6-F1
#
_entry.id   AF-A0A377M5T6-F1
#
_cell.length_a   1.000
_cell.length_b   1.000
_cell.length_c   1.000
_cell.angle_alpha   90.00
_cell.angle_beta   90.00
_cell.angle_gamma   90.00
#
_symmetry.space_group_name_H-M   'P 1'
#
loop_
_entity.id
_entity.type
_entity.pdbx_description
1 polymer ?
#
loop_
_entity_poly.entity_id
_entity_poly.type
_entity_poly.pdbx_seq_one_letter_code
_entity_poly.pdbx_strand_id
1 'polypeptide(L)'
;MSVDEFSELVEQERVRRIPIESRLYQKLSTRHRLAYVEAIGKLDRHSPQWPVLEYYYRCRLIQDYISGMTDLYAWDEYRKLMAVE
;
A
#
# COMPACT_ATOMS: atom_id res chain seq x y z
N MET A 1 8.17 2.16 -8.47
CA MET A 1 8.67 1.35 -7.35
C MET A 1 8.59 -0.12 -7.73
N SER A 2 9.72 -0.81 -7.68
CA SER A 2 9.82 -2.25 -8.00
C SER A 2 9.09 -3.14 -6.98
N VAL A 3 8.98 -4.44 -7.26
CA VAL A 3 8.46 -5.43 -6.31
C VAL A 3 9.37 -5.56 -5.08
N ASP A 4 10.68 -5.52 -5.28
CA ASP A 4 11.65 -5.66 -4.19
C ASP A 4 11.64 -4.46 -3.26
N GLU A 5 11.59 -3.24 -3.80
CA GLU A 5 11.50 -2.02 -2.98
C GLU A 5 10.22 -1.96 -2.15
N PHE A 6 9.08 -2.36 -2.72
CA PHE A 6 7.82 -2.38 -1.98
C PHE A 6 7.79 -3.52 -0.95
N SER A 7 8.38 -4.67 -1.27
CA SER A 7 8.51 -5.79 -0.33
C SER A 7 9.35 -5.37 0.87
N GLU A 8 10.48 -4.69 0.66
CA GLU A 8 11.29 -4.14 1.75
C GLU A 8 10.51 -3.12 2.58
N LEU A 9 9.70 -2.27 1.93
CA LEU A 9 8.84 -1.31 2.63
C LEU A 9 7.79 -2.01 3.51
N VAL A 10 7.17 -3.08 3.01
CA VAL A 10 6.19 -3.88 3.75
C VAL A 10 6.84 -4.58 4.95
N GLU A 11 8.07 -5.08 4.79
CA GLU A 11 8.81 -5.77 5.86
C GLU A 11 9.35 -4.82 6.93
N GLN A 12 9.87 -3.65 6.55
CA GLN A 12 10.53 -2.73 7.47
C GLN A 12 9.61 -1.62 8.00
N GLU A 13 8.44 -1.41 7.39
CA GLU A 13 7.49 -0.29 7.58
C GLU A 13 8.04 1.13 7.33
N ARG A 14 9.35 1.32 7.46
CA ARG A 14 10.09 2.57 7.27
C ARG A 14 11.41 2.31 6.60
N VAL A 15 11.54 2.76 5.37
CA VAL A 15 12.77 2.65 4.58
C VAL A 15 13.33 4.05 4.36
N ARG A 16 14.51 4.33 4.92
CA ARG A 16 15.10 5.68 4.97
C ARG A 16 15.26 6.35 3.60
N ARG A 17 15.56 5.57 2.56
CA ARG A 17 15.77 6.06 1.18
C ARG A 17 14.47 6.45 0.44
N ILE A 18 13.31 5.99 0.91
CA ILE A 18 11.98 6.27 0.34
C ILE A 18 11.04 6.82 1.44
N PRO A 19 11.36 8.01 1.98
CA PRO A 19 10.72 8.53 3.18
C PRO A 19 9.29 9.01 2.94
N ILE A 20 8.91 9.32 1.70
CA ILE A 20 7.54 9.74 1.35
C ILE A 20 6.64 8.51 1.28
N GLU A 21 7.08 7.49 0.57
CA GLU A 21 6.39 6.22 0.39
C GLU A 21 6.21 5.50 1.72
N SER A 22 7.23 5.55 2.59
CA SER A 22 7.12 5.04 3.97
C SER A 22 5.99 5.70 4.76
N ARG A 23 5.84 7.02 4.64
CA ARG A 23 4.76 7.77 5.32
C ARG A 23 3.40 7.48 4.70
N LEU A 24 3.32 7.39 3.38
CA LEU A 24 2.08 7.05 2.67
C LEU A 24 1.62 5.63 2.98
N TYR A 25 2.53 4.67 3.04
CA TYR A 25 2.22 3.28 3.42
C TYR A 25 1.63 3.19 4.83
N GLN A 26 2.15 3.98 5.78
CA GLN A 26 1.62 4.06 7.15
C GLN A 26 0.22 4.71 7.25
N LYS A 27 -0.22 5.48 6.23
CA LYS A 27 -1.60 5.99 6.18
C LYS A 27 -2.62 4.92 5.80
N LEU A 28 -2.19 3.86 5.12
CA LEU A 28 -3.06 2.76 4.73
C LEU A 28 -3.54 2.01 5.98
N SER A 29 -4.85 1.74 6.05
CA SER A 29 -5.42 1.00 7.18
C SER A 29 -4.76 -0.37 7.34
N THR A 30 -4.44 -0.73 8.59
CA THR A 30 -3.83 -2.02 8.95
C THR A 30 -4.60 -3.21 8.39
N ARG A 31 -5.95 -3.16 8.35
CA ARG A 31 -6.76 -4.24 7.78
C ARG A 31 -6.46 -4.50 6.29
N HIS A 32 -6.27 -3.44 5.51
CA HIS A 32 -5.98 -3.54 4.08
C HIS A 32 -4.53 -3.99 3.86
N ARG A 33 -3.59 -3.49 4.67
CA ARG A 33 -2.19 -3.96 4.65
C ARG A 33 -2.09 -5.46 4.97
N LEU A 34 -2.84 -5.96 5.96
CA LEU A 34 -2.90 -7.38 6.29
C LEU A 34 -3.51 -8.20 5.15
N ALA A 35 -4.60 -7.73 4.53
CA ALA A 35 -5.20 -8.41 3.38
C ALA A 35 -4.23 -8.51 2.19
N TYR A 36 -3.46 -7.45 1.93
CA TYR A 36 -2.37 -7.48 0.95
C TYR A 36 -1.33 -8.55 1.30
N VAL A 37 -0.77 -8.52 2.52
CA VAL A 37 0.25 -9.48 2.98
C VAL A 37 -0.24 -10.93 2.90
N GLU A 38 -1.48 -11.18 3.30
CA GLU A 38 -2.10 -12.51 3.21
C GLU A 38 -2.25 -12.97 1.75
N ALA A 39 -2.70 -12.09 0.86
CA ALA A 39 -2.88 -12.41 -0.56
C ALA A 39 -1.55 -12.73 -1.24
N ILE A 40 -0.52 -11.90 -1.06
CA ILE A 40 0.81 -12.15 -1.65
C ILE A 40 1.54 -13.32 -0.99
N GLY A 41 1.27 -13.61 0.29
CA GLY A 41 1.84 -14.76 0.99
C GLY A 41 1.38 -16.12 0.48
N LYS A 42 0.27 -16.16 -0.28
CA LYS A 42 -0.26 -17.37 -0.93
C LYS A 42 0.33 -17.61 -2.33
N LEU A 43 1.09 -16.66 -2.88
CA LEU A 43 1.66 -16.75 -4.23
C LEU A 43 3.06 -17.38 -4.21
N ASP A 44 3.40 -18.09 -5.28
CA ASP A 44 4.76 -18.56 -5.52
C ASP A 44 5.64 -17.40 -6.04
N ARG A 45 6.65 -17.02 -5.26
CA ARG A 45 7.62 -15.96 -5.61
C ARG A 45 8.53 -16.34 -6.78
N HIS A 46 8.67 -17.62 -7.10
CA HIS A 46 9.48 -18.10 -8.22
C HIS A 46 8.68 -18.17 -9.52
N SER A 47 7.35 -17.99 -9.46
CA SER A 47 6.50 -17.93 -10.64
C SER A 47 6.85 -16.72 -11.51
N PRO A 48 6.93 -16.86 -12.84
CA PRO A 48 7.04 -15.72 -13.76
C PRO A 48 5.91 -14.69 -13.61
N GLN A 49 4.76 -15.09 -13.05
CA GLN A 49 3.63 -14.22 -12.80
C GLN A 49 3.75 -13.41 -11.51
N TRP A 50 4.72 -13.72 -10.64
CA TRP A 50 4.88 -13.08 -9.33
C TRP A 50 4.84 -11.54 -9.40
N PRO A 51 5.64 -10.86 -10.25
CA PRO A 51 5.64 -9.40 -10.27
C PRO A 51 4.30 -8.81 -10.71
N VAL A 52 3.58 -9.49 -11.60
CA VAL A 52 2.28 -9.05 -12.12
C VAL A 52 1.20 -9.18 -11.05
N LEU A 53 1.16 -10.33 -10.37
CA LEU A 53 0.18 -10.58 -9.32
C LEU A 53 0.43 -9.73 -8.08
N GLU A 54 1.69 -9.53 -7.68
CA GLU A 54 2.01 -8.61 -6.60
C GLU A 54 1.56 -7.19 -6.95
N TYR A 55 1.83 -6.71 -8.17
CA TYR A 55 1.40 -5.39 -8.59
C TYR A 55 -0.13 -5.24 -8.61
N TYR A 56 -0.85 -6.29 -9.04
CA TYR A 56 -2.31 -6.36 -8.97
C TYR A 56 -2.80 -6.19 -7.53
N TYR A 57 -2.27 -6.96 -6.57
CA TYR A 57 -2.66 -6.85 -5.17
C TYR A 57 -2.23 -5.52 -4.53
N ARG A 58 -1.12 -4.93 -4.97
CA ARG A 58 -0.70 -3.58 -4.55
C ARG A 58 -1.68 -2.50 -5.03
N CYS A 59 -2.18 -2.60 -6.25
CA CYS A 59 -3.24 -1.72 -6.74
C CYS A 59 -4.54 -1.93 -5.94
N ARG A 60 -4.87 -3.20 -5.65
CA ARG A 60 -6.05 -3.56 -4.87
C ARG A 60 -6.01 -2.99 -3.46
N LEU A 61 -4.85 -3.02 -2.79
CA LEU A 61 -4.62 -2.40 -1.48
C LEU A 61 -5.04 -0.91 -1.47
N ILE A 62 -4.65 -0.15 -2.50
CA ILE A 62 -5.01 1.27 -2.61
C ILE A 62 -6.51 1.43 -2.84
N GLN A 63 -7.09 0.63 -3.75
CA GLN A 63 -8.53 0.66 -4.02
C GLN A 63 -9.36 0.32 -2.77
N ASP A 64 -8.97 -0.70 -2.01
CA ASP A 64 -9.67 -1.09 -0.78
C ASP A 64 -9.56 0.01 0.29
N TYR A 65 -8.43 0.71 0.39
CA TYR A 65 -8.27 1.84 1.31
C TYR A 65 -9.17 3.02 0.94
N ILE A 66 -9.19 3.44 -0.33
CA ILE A 66 -10.01 4.57 -0.79
C ILE A 66 -11.50 4.24 -0.73
N SER A 67 -11.91 3.07 -1.23
CA SER A 67 -13.33 2.65 -1.20
C SER A 67 -13.87 2.40 0.20
N GLY A 68 -12.98 2.18 1.17
CA GLY A 68 -13.33 2.04 2.59
C GLY A 68 -13.48 3.36 3.35
N MET A 69 -13.28 4.51 2.71
CA MET A 69 -13.44 5.83 3.34
C MET A 69 -14.91 6.26 3.36
N THR A 70 -15.30 7.01 4.39
CA THR A 70 -16.53 7.82 4.33
C THR A 70 -16.28 9.09 3.53
N ASP A 71 -17.34 9.70 2.99
CA ASP A 71 -17.24 10.95 2.21
C ASP A 71 -16.48 12.05 2.97
N LEU A 72 -16.79 12.25 4.26
CA LEU A 72 -16.11 13.25 5.09
C LEU A 72 -14.62 12.93 5.28
N TYR A 73 -14.29 11.67 5.57
CA TYR A 73 -12.89 11.27 5.77
C TYR A 73 -12.07 11.41 4.48
N ALA A 74 -12.64 11.03 3.32
CA ALA A 74 -11.98 11.18 2.03
C ALA A 74 -11.70 12.66 1.70
N TRP A 75 -12.67 13.54 1.98
CA TRP A 75 -12.52 14.99 1.79
C TRP A 75 -11.46 15.59 2.72
N ASP A 76 -11.48 15.26 4.01
CA ASP A 76 -10.49 15.71 4.99
C ASP A 76 -9.07 15.23 4.63
N GLU A 77 -8.93 13.95 4.29
CA GLU A 77 -7.62 13.36 3.96
C GLU A 77 -7.04 14.00 2.69
N TYR A 78 -7.87 14.30 1.68
CA TYR A 78 -7.46 15.06 0.50
C TYR A 78 -6.90 16.44 0.88
N ARG A 79 -7.62 17.22 1.70
CA ARG A 79 -7.17 18.56 2.11
C ARG A 79 -5.85 18.52 2.88
N LYS A 80 -5.69 17.54 3.78
CA LYS A 80 -4.44 17.31 4.53
C LYS A 80 -3.27 16.99 3.62
N LEU A 81 -3.47 16.08 2.65
CA LEU A 81 -2.42 15.69 1.71
C LEU A 81 -2.05 16.81 0.74
N MET A 82 -2.97 17.72 0.46
CA MET A 82 -2.74 18.89 -0.40
C MET A 82 -2.20 20.11 0.36
N ALA A 83 -2.06 20.06 1.69
CA ALA A 83 -1.62 21.17 2.54
C ALA A 83 -2.48 22.45 2.37
N VAL A 84 -3.80 22.26 2.23
CA VAL A 84 -4.81 23.33 2.11
C VAL A 84 -5.79 23.35 3.31
N GLU A 85 -5.32 22.79 4.42
CA GLU A 85 -5.93 22.87 5.76
C GLU A 85 -4.95 23.58 6.69
#